data_AF-A0A1Z8NUQ4-F1
#
_entry.id   AF-A0A1Z8NUQ4-F1
#
_cell.length_a   1.000
_cell.length_b   1.000
_cell.length_c   1.000
_cell.angle_alpha   90.00
_cell.angle_beta   90.00
_cell.angle_gamma   90.00
#
_symmetry.space_group_name_H-M   'P 1'
#
loop_
_entity.id
_entity.type
_entity.pdbx_description
1 polymer ?
#
loop_
_entity_poly.entity_id
_entity_poly.type
_entity_poly.pdbx_seq_one_letter_code
_entity_poly.pdbx_strand_id
1 'polypeptide(L)'
;MLKKPHHLFLRANTWMIRVQVPKDVQNIVGQKELLQSTKKKEHQVEEALLIRDQYLATWKLKLLAIRRGDDLSHIQDLEFTSDTWSGLMRDEASLSPHDEDSWLGVNEMKSQFNDGAFDEAVGLYVDGGWQAMNKEAQKIGTTDQLEAIRSMNSKAYQKVMKHMAIVKGETFASLIDQYLKTRSVKETTKKNQDFTKKQLKQFAEKHHYIDGINKVVVNKWKEELEKEFASNTINSRLGALSGYWEYLTINGFVDDNKANPFKGLRVVKKVKSVREHFTMDEARLLIEGEGKHQANQLLLDFIKLGLLTGCRVIELCSLRLSSVKNFENIGIMD
;
A
#
# COMPACT_ATOMS: atom_id res chain seq x y z
N MET A 1 -16.57 -27.27 4.11
CA MET A 1 -15.81 -28.03 3.08
C MET A 1 -14.85 -27.06 2.42
N LEU A 2 -13.53 -27.32 2.45
CA LEU A 2 -12.51 -26.44 1.86
C LEU A 2 -12.77 -26.28 0.34
N LYS A 3 -12.80 -25.03 -0.15
CA LYS A 3 -12.97 -24.73 -1.58
C LYS A 3 -11.83 -25.36 -2.38
N LYS A 4 -12.16 -25.97 -3.53
CA LYS A 4 -11.16 -26.58 -4.42
C LYS A 4 -10.23 -25.48 -4.99
N PRO A 5 -8.90 -25.65 -4.95
CA PRO A 5 -7.95 -24.65 -5.44
C PRO A 5 -8.11 -24.41 -6.94
N HIS A 6 -8.24 -23.14 -7.37
CA HIS A 6 -8.47 -22.77 -8.77
C HIS A 6 -7.33 -23.26 -9.68
N HIS A 7 -7.69 -23.78 -10.87
CA HIS A 7 -6.79 -24.44 -11.84
C HIS A 7 -5.99 -25.62 -11.30
N LEU A 8 -6.27 -26.09 -10.09
CA LEU A 8 -5.69 -27.29 -9.50
C LEU A 8 -6.77 -28.32 -9.23
N PHE A 9 -6.47 -29.57 -9.55
CA PHE A 9 -7.33 -30.69 -9.19
C PHE A 9 -6.47 -31.88 -8.78
N LEU A 10 -6.97 -32.68 -7.85
CA LEU A 10 -6.33 -33.92 -7.48
C LEU A 10 -6.61 -34.97 -8.53
N ARG A 11 -5.55 -35.61 -9.01
CA ARG A 11 -5.64 -36.86 -9.78
C ARG A 11 -4.89 -37.93 -9.00
N ALA A 12 -5.62 -38.92 -8.51
CA ALA A 12 -5.14 -39.83 -7.46
C ALA A 12 -4.65 -39.04 -6.23
N ASN A 13 -3.33 -39.02 -5.98
CA ASN A 13 -2.72 -38.30 -4.86
C ASN A 13 -1.70 -37.25 -5.33
N THR A 14 -1.88 -36.69 -6.53
CA THR A 14 -0.98 -35.66 -7.06
C THR A 14 -1.80 -34.49 -7.58
N TRP A 15 -1.39 -33.28 -7.22
CA TRP A 15 -1.98 -32.05 -7.73
C TRP A 15 -1.64 -31.84 -9.20
N MET A 16 -2.66 -31.68 -10.03
CA MET A 16 -2.57 -31.43 -11.46
C MET A 16 -3.10 -30.03 -11.77
N ILE A 17 -2.42 -29.32 -12.66
CA ILE A 17 -2.83 -28.02 -13.19
C ILE A 17 -3.69 -28.27 -14.43
N ARG A 18 -4.82 -27.58 -14.55
CA ARG A 18 -5.71 -27.61 -15.72
C ARG A 18 -6.10 -26.21 -16.16
N VAL A 19 -5.87 -25.92 -17.44
CA VAL A 19 -6.29 -24.67 -18.08
C VAL A 19 -7.00 -24.99 -19.39
N GLN A 20 -8.14 -24.36 -19.62
CA GLN A 20 -8.83 -24.41 -20.91
C GLN A 20 -8.09 -23.53 -21.91
N VAL A 21 -7.81 -24.07 -23.09
CA VAL A 21 -7.22 -23.30 -24.19
C VAL A 21 -8.35 -22.48 -24.84
N PRO A 22 -8.20 -21.16 -25.04
CA PRO A 22 -9.22 -20.34 -25.68
C PRO A 22 -9.51 -20.78 -27.13
N LYS A 23 -10.79 -20.78 -27.55
CA LYS A 23 -11.25 -21.34 -28.83
C LYS A 23 -10.54 -20.75 -30.06
N ASP A 24 -10.21 -19.47 -30.00
CA ASP A 24 -9.52 -18.72 -31.03
C ASP A 24 -8.10 -19.25 -31.32
N VAL A 25 -7.44 -19.84 -30.31
CA VAL A 25 -6.09 -20.39 -30.43
C VAL A 25 -6.03 -21.92 -30.38
N GLN A 26 -7.15 -22.61 -30.13
CA GLN A 26 -7.20 -24.08 -30.10
C GLN A 26 -6.72 -24.73 -31.40
N ASN A 27 -7.02 -24.13 -32.55
CA ASN A 27 -6.61 -24.64 -33.86
C ASN A 27 -5.08 -24.57 -34.06
N ILE A 28 -4.42 -23.61 -33.42
CA ILE A 28 -2.96 -23.41 -33.49
C ILE A 28 -2.25 -24.23 -32.41
N VAL A 29 -2.79 -24.26 -31.18
CA VAL A 29 -2.26 -25.03 -30.05
C VAL A 29 -2.47 -26.54 -30.26
N GLY A 30 -3.48 -26.94 -31.04
CA GLY A 30 -3.82 -28.33 -31.31
C GLY A 30 -4.45 -29.07 -30.12
N GLN A 31 -4.73 -28.39 -29.02
CA GLN A 31 -5.27 -28.97 -27.78
C GLN A 31 -6.37 -28.07 -27.22
N LYS A 32 -7.40 -28.69 -26.63
CA LYS A 32 -8.52 -27.98 -25.98
C LYS A 32 -8.18 -27.55 -24.56
N GLU A 33 -7.22 -28.22 -23.93
CA GLU A 33 -6.84 -28.01 -22.54
C GLU A 33 -5.35 -28.28 -22.35
N LEU A 34 -4.70 -27.49 -21.50
CA LEU A 34 -3.34 -27.72 -21.03
C LEU A 34 -3.39 -28.38 -19.66
N LEU A 35 -2.66 -29.50 -19.54
CA LEU A 35 -2.58 -30.30 -18.33
C LEU A 35 -1.13 -30.47 -17.93
N GLN A 36 -0.81 -30.22 -16.66
CA GLN A 36 0.54 -30.46 -16.14
C GLN A 36 0.52 -30.95 -14.70
N SER A 37 1.40 -31.89 -14.37
CA SER A 37 1.56 -32.35 -12.98
C SER A 37 2.44 -31.38 -12.20
N THR A 38 1.99 -30.98 -11.02
CA THR A 38 2.86 -30.24 -10.08
C THR A 38 3.89 -31.17 -9.42
N LYS A 39 3.70 -32.49 -9.51
CA LYS A 39 4.42 -33.53 -8.76
C LYS A 39 4.25 -33.45 -7.23
N LYS A 40 3.38 -32.55 -6.73
CA LYS A 40 3.11 -32.36 -5.30
C LYS A 40 1.94 -33.22 -4.85
N LYS A 41 2.08 -33.82 -3.67
CA LYS A 41 1.05 -34.68 -3.06
C LYS A 41 -0.08 -33.85 -2.45
N GLU A 42 -1.19 -34.48 -2.11
CA GLU A 42 -2.39 -33.79 -1.58
C GLU A 42 -2.08 -32.82 -0.42
N HIS A 43 -1.24 -33.24 0.52
CA HIS A 43 -0.84 -32.44 1.69
C HIS A 43 0.11 -31.27 1.37
N GLN A 44 0.68 -31.21 0.16
CA GLN A 44 1.62 -30.16 -0.27
C GLN A 44 0.92 -29.10 -1.13
N VAL A 45 -0.25 -28.64 -0.68
CA VAL A 45 -1.10 -27.73 -1.46
C VAL A 45 -0.42 -26.37 -1.72
N GLU A 46 0.36 -25.85 -0.76
CA GLU A 46 1.05 -24.56 -0.91
C GLU A 46 2.15 -24.60 -1.98
N GLU A 47 2.96 -25.67 -1.98
CA GLU A 47 3.97 -25.90 -3.03
C GLU A 47 3.31 -26.12 -4.40
N ALA A 48 2.15 -26.78 -4.44
CA ALA A 48 1.38 -26.97 -5.66
C ALA A 48 0.83 -25.65 -6.22
N LEU A 49 0.44 -24.71 -5.36
CA LEU A 49 -0.02 -23.36 -5.75
C LEU A 49 1.10 -22.52 -6.36
N LEU A 50 2.31 -22.56 -5.79
CA LEU A 50 3.47 -21.85 -6.35
C LEU A 50 3.83 -22.36 -7.75
N ILE A 51 3.89 -23.69 -7.92
CA ILE A 51 4.17 -24.31 -9.23
C ILE A 51 3.05 -23.99 -10.22
N ARG A 52 1.79 -23.99 -9.78
CA ARG A 52 0.65 -23.57 -10.61
C ARG A 52 0.87 -22.17 -11.17
N ASP A 53 1.19 -21.20 -10.33
CA ASP A 53 1.30 -19.79 -10.75
C ASP A 53 2.39 -19.58 -11.80
N GLN A 54 3.51 -20.31 -11.67
CA GLN A 54 4.57 -20.31 -12.67
C GLN A 54 4.07 -20.84 -14.03
N TYR A 55 3.42 -22.00 -14.07
CA TYR A 55 2.88 -22.56 -15.31
C TYR A 55 1.78 -21.70 -15.95
N LEU A 56 0.92 -21.08 -15.12
CA LEU A 56 -0.12 -20.18 -15.61
C LEU A 56 0.48 -18.95 -16.30
N ALA A 57 1.52 -18.35 -15.73
CA ALA A 57 2.21 -17.22 -16.36
C ALA A 57 2.82 -17.63 -17.71
N THR A 58 3.54 -18.75 -17.77
CA THR A 58 4.15 -19.24 -19.01
C THR A 58 3.12 -19.56 -20.08
N TRP A 59 2.04 -20.26 -19.73
CA TRP A 59 0.98 -20.58 -20.69
C TRP A 59 0.24 -19.34 -21.18
N LYS A 60 0.02 -18.34 -20.31
CA LYS A 60 -0.57 -17.06 -20.73
C LYS A 60 0.30 -16.36 -21.76
N LEU A 61 1.61 -16.25 -21.51
CA LEU A 61 2.54 -15.62 -22.46
C LEU A 61 2.57 -16.38 -23.80
N LYS A 62 2.60 -17.72 -23.75
CA LYS A 62 2.56 -18.53 -24.97
C LYS A 62 1.27 -18.33 -25.77
N LEU A 63 0.11 -18.30 -25.11
CA LEU A 63 -1.17 -18.09 -25.79
C LEU A 63 -1.29 -16.66 -26.34
N LEU A 64 -0.71 -15.66 -25.66
CA LEU A 64 -0.65 -14.28 -26.16
C LEU A 64 0.26 -14.15 -27.38
N ALA A 65 1.44 -14.78 -27.37
CA ALA A 65 2.34 -14.79 -28.51
C ALA A 65 1.69 -15.46 -29.75
N ILE A 66 0.95 -16.55 -29.53
CA ILE A 66 0.14 -17.19 -30.59
C ILE A 66 -0.88 -16.21 -31.19
N ARG A 67 -1.56 -15.42 -30.35
CA ARG A 67 -2.54 -14.43 -30.81
C ARG A 67 -1.92 -13.28 -31.60
N ARG A 68 -0.68 -12.91 -31.26
CA ARG A 68 0.10 -11.87 -31.96
C ARG A 68 0.68 -12.35 -33.29
N GLY A 69 0.69 -13.67 -33.53
CA GLY A 69 1.31 -14.28 -34.71
C GLY A 69 2.84 -14.35 -34.60
N ASP A 70 3.38 -14.25 -33.38
CA ASP A 70 4.81 -14.28 -33.12
C ASP A 70 5.39 -15.66 -33.48
N ASP A 71 6.62 -15.71 -34.00
CA ASP A 71 7.32 -16.98 -34.23
C ASP A 71 7.71 -17.63 -32.89
N LEU A 72 7.09 -18.77 -32.59
CA LEU A 72 7.24 -19.51 -31.33
C LEU A 72 8.40 -20.51 -31.35
N SER A 73 9.17 -20.57 -32.45
CA SER A 73 10.33 -21.45 -32.59
C SER A 73 11.37 -21.26 -31.47
N HIS A 74 11.42 -20.06 -30.86
CA HIS A 74 12.33 -19.70 -29.77
C HIS A 74 11.77 -19.91 -28.36
N ILE A 75 10.49 -20.28 -28.20
CA ILE A 75 9.81 -20.34 -26.89
C ILE A 75 9.90 -21.71 -26.22
N GLN A 76 10.48 -22.72 -26.89
CA GLN A 76 10.54 -24.09 -26.35
C GLN A 76 11.50 -24.24 -25.15
N ASP A 77 12.47 -23.33 -24.97
CA ASP A 77 13.54 -23.47 -23.97
C ASP A 77 13.73 -22.24 -23.05
N LEU A 78 12.64 -21.57 -22.64
CA LEU A 78 12.73 -20.51 -21.62
C LEU A 78 12.72 -21.11 -20.21
N GLU A 79 13.89 -21.56 -19.75
CA GLU A 79 14.23 -21.47 -18.33
C GLU A 79 14.30 -19.98 -17.96
N PHE A 80 13.27 -19.49 -17.28
CA PHE A 80 13.03 -18.08 -16.98
C PHE A 80 14.17 -17.43 -16.18
N THR A 81 14.93 -16.54 -16.82
CA THR A 81 15.84 -15.61 -16.12
C THR A 81 15.23 -14.20 -16.06
N SER A 82 15.56 -13.47 -15.00
CA SER A 82 15.12 -12.09 -14.69
C SER A 82 15.25 -11.09 -15.86
N ASP A 83 16.16 -11.34 -16.79
CA ASP A 83 16.47 -10.41 -17.88
C ASP A 83 15.43 -10.44 -19.00
N THR A 84 14.76 -11.58 -19.21
CA THR A 84 13.68 -11.69 -20.21
C THR A 84 12.44 -10.88 -19.84
N TRP A 85 12.18 -10.71 -18.54
CA TRP A 85 11.10 -9.84 -18.04
C TRP A 85 11.30 -8.37 -18.39
N SER A 86 12.55 -7.91 -18.39
CA SER A 86 12.88 -6.50 -18.61
C SER A 86 12.83 -6.11 -20.09
N GLY A 87 13.06 -7.07 -21.00
CA GLY A 87 12.98 -6.88 -22.44
C GLY A 87 11.53 -6.76 -22.94
N LEU A 88 10.67 -7.71 -22.54
CA LEU A 88 9.26 -7.74 -22.95
C LEU A 88 8.47 -6.50 -22.49
N MET A 89 8.76 -5.99 -21.29
CA MET A 89 8.14 -4.77 -20.74
C MET A 89 8.67 -3.49 -21.41
N ARG A 90 9.85 -3.53 -22.02
CA ARG A 90 10.45 -2.38 -22.72
C ARG A 90 9.89 -2.19 -24.12
N ASP A 91 9.65 -3.30 -24.82
CA ASP A 91 9.04 -3.28 -26.16
C ASP A 91 7.54 -2.97 -26.11
N GLU A 92 6.89 -3.17 -24.96
CA GLU A 92 5.49 -2.79 -24.72
C GLU A 92 5.31 -1.27 -24.52
N ALA A 93 6.36 -0.57 -24.09
CA ALA A 93 6.34 0.88 -23.88
C ALA A 93 6.58 1.71 -25.17
N SER A 94 6.96 1.06 -26.28
CA SER A 94 7.29 1.72 -27.55
C SER A 94 6.16 1.71 -28.58
N LEU A 95 5.00 1.13 -28.27
CA LEU A 95 3.82 1.14 -29.13
C LEU A 95 3.01 2.43 -28.96
N SER A 96 2.64 3.06 -30.08
CA SER A 96 1.94 4.35 -30.14
C SER A 96 0.51 4.27 -29.54
N PRO A 97 0.04 5.30 -28.81
CA PRO A 97 -1.30 5.36 -28.16
C PRO A 97 -2.53 5.46 -29.08
N HIS A 98 -2.51 4.93 -30.31
CA HIS A 98 -3.70 4.95 -31.18
C HIS A 98 -4.11 3.52 -31.50
N ASP A 99 -4.96 2.99 -30.61
CA ASP A 99 -6.13 2.13 -30.89
C ASP A 99 -6.64 1.61 -29.53
N GLU A 100 -7.30 2.50 -28.77
CA GLU A 100 -7.91 2.21 -27.46
C GLU A 100 -9.02 1.14 -27.52
N ASP A 101 -9.50 0.77 -28.71
CA ASP A 101 -10.59 -0.20 -28.91
C ASP A 101 -10.14 -1.67 -29.07
N SER A 102 -8.83 -1.97 -29.09
CA SER A 102 -8.32 -3.35 -29.24
C SER A 102 -8.01 -4.07 -27.91
N TRP A 103 -8.41 -3.51 -26.77
CA TRP A 103 -8.06 -4.00 -25.42
C TRP A 103 -9.19 -4.74 -24.68
N LEU A 104 -10.00 -5.53 -25.40
CA LEU A 104 -11.07 -6.36 -24.82
C LEU A 104 -10.55 -7.40 -23.80
N GLY A 105 -9.36 -7.98 -24.01
CA GLY A 105 -8.88 -9.12 -23.21
C GLY A 105 -8.33 -8.80 -21.81
N VAL A 106 -7.89 -7.56 -21.54
CA VAL A 106 -7.35 -7.21 -20.22
C VAL A 106 -8.38 -6.52 -19.33
N ASN A 107 -9.36 -5.84 -19.93
CA ASN A 107 -10.59 -5.48 -19.22
C ASN A 107 -11.40 -6.73 -18.86
N GLU A 108 -11.45 -7.78 -19.71
CA GLU A 108 -12.03 -9.07 -19.34
C GLU A 108 -11.24 -9.81 -18.25
N MET A 109 -9.91 -9.73 -18.22
CA MET A 109 -9.14 -10.31 -17.11
C MET A 109 -9.24 -9.53 -15.80
N LYS A 110 -9.35 -8.20 -15.84
CA LYS A 110 -9.68 -7.37 -14.66
C LYS A 110 -11.13 -7.60 -14.21
N SER A 111 -12.07 -7.80 -15.14
CA SER A 111 -13.47 -8.18 -14.87
C SER A 111 -13.53 -9.55 -14.23
N GLN A 112 -12.92 -10.59 -14.79
CA GLN A 112 -12.99 -11.97 -14.28
C GLN A 112 -12.34 -12.15 -12.90
N PHE A 113 -11.30 -11.36 -12.56
CA PHE A 113 -10.72 -11.32 -11.21
C PHE A 113 -11.56 -10.50 -10.21
N ASN A 114 -12.28 -9.47 -10.67
CA ASN A 114 -13.29 -8.76 -9.89
C ASN A 114 -14.55 -9.62 -9.68
N ASP A 115 -14.93 -10.41 -10.69
CA ASP A 115 -16.15 -11.22 -10.77
C ASP A 115 -16.08 -12.40 -9.79
N GLY A 116 -14.99 -13.16 -9.68
CA GLY A 116 -14.98 -14.31 -8.77
C GLY A 116 -15.16 -13.98 -7.27
N ALA A 117 -14.65 -12.83 -6.82
CA ALA A 117 -14.79 -12.35 -5.43
C ALA A 117 -16.15 -11.66 -5.22
N PHE A 118 -16.62 -10.92 -6.22
CA PHE A 118 -17.94 -10.30 -6.21
C PHE A 118 -19.06 -11.34 -6.29
N ASP A 119 -18.96 -12.33 -7.18
CA ASP A 119 -19.85 -13.47 -7.33
C ASP A 119 -20.06 -14.23 -6.02
N GLU A 120 -18.95 -14.52 -5.31
CA GLU A 120 -18.99 -15.16 -4.00
C GLU A 120 -19.67 -14.28 -2.97
N ALA A 121 -19.33 -13.00 -2.95
CA ALA A 121 -19.88 -12.04 -2.02
C ALA A 121 -21.39 -11.82 -2.22
N VAL A 122 -21.84 -11.73 -3.48
CA VAL A 122 -23.26 -11.66 -3.86
C VAL A 122 -23.98 -12.92 -3.39
N GLY A 123 -23.41 -14.10 -3.62
CA GLY A 123 -23.99 -15.38 -3.17
C GLY A 123 -24.08 -15.54 -1.64
N LEU A 124 -23.19 -14.91 -0.88
CA LEU A 124 -23.15 -15.00 0.59
C LEU A 124 -23.99 -13.93 1.31
N TYR A 125 -24.12 -12.74 0.72
CA TYR A 125 -24.59 -11.56 1.44
C TYR A 125 -25.77 -10.83 0.80
N VAL A 126 -26.16 -11.18 -0.43
CA VAL A 126 -27.36 -10.63 -1.10
C VAL A 126 -28.47 -11.67 -1.06
N ASP A 127 -29.57 -11.35 -0.38
CA ASP A 127 -30.73 -12.23 -0.29
C ASP A 127 -31.35 -12.41 -1.69
N GLY A 128 -31.39 -13.66 -2.18
CA GLY A 128 -31.81 -13.99 -3.55
C GLY A 128 -30.70 -13.86 -4.61
N GLY A 129 -29.48 -13.52 -4.20
CA GLY A 129 -28.26 -13.55 -5.03
C GLY A 129 -28.37 -12.76 -6.33
N TRP A 130 -27.76 -13.31 -7.38
CA TRP A 130 -27.67 -12.71 -8.72
C TRP A 130 -29.02 -12.35 -9.34
N GLN A 131 -30.03 -13.20 -9.15
CA GLN A 131 -31.36 -12.99 -9.73
C GLN A 131 -32.05 -11.78 -9.12
N ALA A 132 -31.94 -11.61 -7.80
CA ALA A 132 -32.53 -10.48 -7.10
C ALA A 132 -31.81 -9.16 -7.44
N MET A 133 -30.47 -9.20 -7.51
CA MET A 133 -29.66 -8.04 -7.93
C MET A 133 -29.97 -7.59 -9.35
N ASN A 134 -30.01 -8.51 -10.33
CA ASN A 134 -30.27 -8.16 -11.73
C ASN A 134 -31.70 -7.64 -11.93
N LYS A 135 -32.66 -8.16 -11.17
CA LYS A 135 -34.05 -7.66 -11.18
C LYS A 135 -34.14 -6.23 -10.63
N GLU A 136 -33.40 -5.93 -9.56
CA GLU A 136 -33.37 -4.56 -9.03
C GLU A 136 -32.62 -3.61 -9.98
N ALA A 137 -31.51 -4.05 -10.58
CA ALA A 137 -30.77 -3.28 -11.59
C ALA A 137 -31.67 -2.87 -12.77
N GLN A 138 -32.50 -3.80 -13.27
CA GLN A 138 -33.50 -3.51 -14.30
C GLN A 138 -34.58 -2.54 -13.83
N LYS A 139 -35.00 -2.63 -12.56
CA LYS A 139 -36.03 -1.76 -11.98
C LYS A 139 -35.54 -0.33 -11.78
N ILE A 140 -34.28 -0.14 -11.40
CA ILE A 140 -33.67 1.19 -11.22
C ILE A 140 -33.00 1.73 -12.48
N GLY A 141 -32.91 0.91 -13.54
CA GLY A 141 -32.34 1.31 -14.83
C GLY A 141 -30.82 1.53 -14.81
N THR A 142 -30.10 0.83 -13.92
CA THR A 142 -28.63 0.92 -13.85
C THR A 142 -27.98 -0.33 -14.42
N THR A 143 -26.81 -0.16 -15.03
CA THR A 143 -25.89 -1.23 -15.39
C THR A 143 -24.84 -1.49 -14.29
N ASP A 144 -24.77 -0.65 -13.27
CA ASP A 144 -23.87 -0.81 -12.12
C ASP A 144 -24.45 -1.80 -11.09
N GLN A 145 -23.82 -2.98 -11.00
CA GLN A 145 -24.22 -4.06 -10.11
C GLN A 145 -24.04 -3.70 -8.62
N LEU A 146 -23.07 -2.86 -8.27
CA LEU A 146 -22.86 -2.39 -6.90
C LEU A 146 -23.93 -1.39 -6.47
N GLU A 147 -24.37 -0.55 -7.40
CA GLU A 147 -25.46 0.39 -7.18
C GLU A 147 -26.82 -0.32 -7.03
N ALA A 148 -27.04 -1.40 -7.79
CA ALA A 148 -28.17 -2.29 -7.61
C ALA A 148 -28.21 -2.89 -6.19
N ILE A 149 -27.10 -3.48 -5.70
CA ILE A 149 -27.04 -4.03 -4.34
C ILE A 149 -27.25 -2.95 -3.27
N ARG A 150 -26.69 -1.75 -3.49
CA ARG A 150 -26.85 -0.61 -2.57
C ARG A 150 -28.30 -0.15 -2.46
N SER A 151 -29.04 -0.13 -3.58
CA SER A 151 -30.45 0.22 -3.61
C SER A 151 -31.35 -0.82 -2.93
N MET A 152 -30.99 -2.11 -3.03
CA MET A 152 -31.72 -3.20 -2.38
C MET A 152 -31.52 -3.19 -0.86
N ASN A 153 -30.26 -3.17 -0.42
CA ASN A 153 -29.91 -3.29 1.00
C ASN A 153 -28.51 -2.74 1.28
N SER A 154 -28.46 -1.58 1.93
CA SER A 154 -27.21 -0.91 2.33
C SER A 154 -26.29 -1.80 3.19
N LYS A 155 -26.83 -2.72 4.01
CA LYS A 155 -26.02 -3.65 4.83
C LYS A 155 -25.45 -4.80 4.00
N ALA A 156 -26.17 -5.28 2.99
CA ALA A 156 -25.68 -6.31 2.07
C ALA A 156 -24.52 -5.76 1.23
N TYR A 157 -24.68 -4.54 0.69
CA TYR A 157 -23.64 -3.80 -0.01
C TYR A 157 -22.33 -3.69 0.79
N GLN A 158 -22.42 -3.30 2.07
CA GLN A 158 -21.25 -3.20 2.94
C GLN A 158 -20.54 -4.54 3.17
N LYS A 159 -21.29 -5.65 3.27
CA LYS A 159 -20.71 -6.99 3.43
C LYS A 159 -20.05 -7.48 2.14
N VAL A 160 -20.65 -7.17 0.99
CA VAL A 160 -20.10 -7.52 -0.32
C VAL A 160 -18.77 -6.83 -0.57
N MET A 161 -18.70 -5.52 -0.34
CA MET A 161 -17.47 -4.74 -0.46
C MET A 161 -16.37 -5.24 0.51
N LYS A 162 -16.75 -5.56 1.75
CA LYS A 162 -15.83 -6.10 2.75
C LYS A 162 -15.22 -7.44 2.31
N HIS A 163 -16.02 -8.33 1.70
CA HIS A 163 -15.55 -9.62 1.20
C HIS A 163 -14.61 -9.46 0.01
N MET A 164 -14.92 -8.56 -0.93
CA MET A 164 -14.04 -8.24 -2.06
C MET A 164 -12.68 -7.70 -1.60
N ALA A 165 -12.65 -6.81 -0.60
CA ALA A 165 -11.41 -6.28 -0.04
C ALA A 165 -10.55 -7.34 0.68
N ILE A 166 -11.19 -8.30 1.36
CA ILE A 166 -10.50 -9.45 1.99
C ILE A 166 -9.85 -10.33 0.94
N VAL A 167 -10.56 -10.62 -0.16
CA VAL A 167 -10.08 -11.51 -1.23
C VAL A 167 -8.99 -10.84 -2.07
N LYS A 168 -9.01 -9.50 -2.21
CA LYS A 168 -7.97 -8.73 -2.93
C LYS A 168 -6.67 -8.48 -2.16
N GLY A 169 -6.66 -8.60 -0.82
CA GLY A 169 -5.47 -8.35 -0.01
C GLY A 169 -5.08 -6.87 0.16
N GLU A 170 -5.92 -5.93 -0.26
CA GLU A 170 -5.69 -4.48 -0.25
C GLU A 170 -6.26 -3.84 1.03
N THR A 171 -5.74 -4.26 2.17
CA THR A 171 -6.05 -3.62 3.46
C THR A 171 -5.31 -2.30 3.59
N PHE A 172 -5.81 -1.40 4.44
CA PHE A 172 -5.10 -0.13 4.72
C PHE A 172 -3.67 -0.39 5.22
N ALA A 173 -3.43 -1.52 5.90
CA ALA A 173 -2.12 -1.89 6.41
C ALA A 173 -1.17 -2.50 5.34
N SER A 174 -1.69 -3.29 4.41
CA SER A 174 -0.85 -4.03 3.45
C SER A 174 -0.15 -3.11 2.44
N LEU A 175 -0.75 -1.96 2.13
CA LEU A 175 -0.18 -0.98 1.19
C LEU A 175 0.82 0.00 1.86
N ILE A 176 1.01 -0.05 3.19
CA ILE A 176 1.92 0.85 3.92
C ILE A 176 3.37 0.68 3.46
N ASP A 177 3.86 -0.56 3.37
CA ASP A 177 5.25 -0.80 3.01
C ASP A 177 5.52 -0.43 1.54
N GLN A 178 4.53 -0.56 0.65
CA GLN A 178 4.62 -0.07 -0.73
C GLN A 178 4.73 1.45 -0.77
N TYR A 179 3.88 2.17 -0.02
CA TYR A 179 3.96 3.62 0.11
C TYR A 179 5.33 4.08 0.65
N LEU A 180 5.84 3.43 1.70
CA LEU A 180 7.13 3.82 2.28
C LEU A 180 8.31 3.61 1.33
N LYS A 181 8.24 2.64 0.40
CA LYS A 181 9.26 2.44 -0.64
C LYS A 181 9.26 3.55 -1.70
N THR A 182 8.11 4.17 -1.97
CA THR A 182 8.03 5.29 -2.94
C THR A 182 8.75 6.55 -2.46
N ARG A 183 8.94 6.71 -1.15
CA ARG A 183 9.64 7.84 -0.54
C ARG A 183 11.08 7.45 -0.25
N SER A 184 12.03 7.90 -1.06
CA SER A 184 13.44 7.57 -0.85
C SER A 184 13.96 8.12 0.50
N VAL A 185 14.84 7.38 1.18
CA VAL A 185 15.42 7.80 2.48
C VAL A 185 16.34 9.04 2.32
N LYS A 186 16.87 9.28 1.11
CA LYS A 186 17.67 10.49 0.84
C LYS A 186 16.80 11.74 0.75
N GLU A 187 15.57 11.63 0.24
CA GLU A 187 14.59 12.73 0.23
C GLU A 187 13.87 12.90 1.56
N THR A 188 13.86 11.88 2.44
CA THR A 188 13.17 11.93 3.74
C THR A 188 13.97 11.25 4.86
N THR A 189 14.22 11.95 5.97
CA THR A 189 14.95 11.39 7.12
C THR A 189 14.29 10.11 7.68
N LYS A 190 15.10 9.10 8.03
CA LYS A 190 14.64 7.82 8.62
C LYS A 190 13.66 8.00 9.79
N LYS A 191 13.94 8.96 10.69
CA LYS A 191 13.06 9.32 11.82
C LYS A 191 11.65 9.73 11.38
N ASN A 192 11.53 10.43 10.24
CA ASN A 192 10.25 10.85 9.70
C ASN A 192 9.50 9.66 9.05
N GLN A 193 10.22 8.75 8.39
CA GLN A 193 9.64 7.50 7.89
C GLN A 193 9.12 6.62 9.02
N ASP A 194 9.90 6.45 10.09
CA ASP A 194 9.49 5.68 11.28
C ASP A 194 8.27 6.30 11.94
N PHE A 195 8.25 7.63 12.07
CA PHE A 195 7.08 8.37 12.56
C PHE A 195 5.85 8.09 11.69
N THR A 196 5.98 8.26 10.37
CA THR A 196 4.90 8.03 9.40
C THR A 196 4.38 6.60 9.50
N LYS A 197 5.27 5.60 9.42
CA LYS A 197 4.94 4.17 9.54
C LYS A 197 4.16 3.89 10.82
N LYS A 198 4.61 4.45 11.95
CA LYS A 198 3.93 4.30 13.24
C LYS A 198 2.51 4.87 13.21
N GLN A 199 2.32 6.06 12.63
CA GLN A 199 0.98 6.67 12.54
C GLN A 199 0.03 5.86 11.66
N LEU A 200 0.50 5.40 10.50
CA LEU A 200 -0.30 4.59 9.59
C LEU A 200 -0.71 3.26 10.24
N LYS A 201 0.21 2.57 10.92
CA LYS A 201 -0.09 1.33 11.64
C LYS A 201 -1.09 1.53 12.79
N GLN A 202 -0.89 2.56 13.62
CA GLN A 202 -1.83 2.88 14.71
C GLN A 202 -3.24 3.17 14.20
N PHE A 203 -3.36 3.85 13.05
CA PHE A 203 -4.66 4.07 12.42
C PHE A 203 -5.24 2.75 11.87
N ALA A 204 -4.42 1.93 11.22
CA ALA A 204 -4.82 0.65 10.63
C ALA A 204 -5.33 -0.38 11.65
N GLU A 205 -4.82 -0.34 12.89
CA GLU A 205 -5.28 -1.20 13.99
C GLU A 205 -6.78 -1.02 14.27
N LYS A 206 -7.28 0.22 14.20
CA LYS A 206 -8.70 0.54 14.38
C LYS A 206 -9.49 0.57 13.07
N HIS A 207 -8.80 0.81 11.95
CA HIS A 207 -9.41 1.01 10.63
C HIS A 207 -8.73 0.13 9.58
N HIS A 208 -9.19 -1.11 9.51
CA HIS A 208 -8.53 -2.15 8.68
C HIS A 208 -8.73 -1.95 7.16
N TYR A 209 -9.85 -1.35 6.74
CA TYR A 209 -10.26 -1.26 5.34
C TYR A 209 -10.32 0.19 4.84
N ILE A 210 -9.96 0.39 3.57
CA ILE A 210 -9.85 1.71 2.93
C ILE A 210 -11.24 2.32 2.67
N ASP A 211 -12.20 1.53 2.18
CA ASP A 211 -13.55 2.02 1.83
C ASP A 211 -14.32 2.63 3.00
N GLY A 212 -14.14 2.05 4.19
CA GLY A 212 -14.77 2.51 5.42
C GLY A 212 -14.23 3.85 5.92
N ILE A 213 -13.12 4.34 5.37
CA ILE A 213 -12.51 5.60 5.80
C ILE A 213 -13.23 6.74 5.08
N ASN A 214 -13.83 7.61 5.89
CA ASN A 214 -14.49 8.84 5.46
C ASN A 214 -14.27 9.93 6.51
N LYS A 215 -14.72 11.15 6.20
CA LYS A 215 -14.50 12.32 7.06
C LYS A 215 -15.13 12.18 8.46
N VAL A 216 -16.21 11.42 8.60
CA VAL A 216 -16.86 11.15 9.90
C VAL A 216 -15.97 10.27 10.77
N VAL A 217 -15.45 9.18 10.20
CA VAL A 217 -14.53 8.26 10.89
C VAL A 217 -13.26 8.98 11.31
N VAL A 218 -12.67 9.78 10.41
CA VAL A 218 -11.46 10.54 10.73
C VAL A 218 -11.70 11.62 11.77
N ASN A 219 -12.86 12.30 11.75
CA ASN A 219 -13.23 13.26 12.81
C ASN A 219 -13.33 12.59 14.18
N LYS A 220 -13.98 11.42 14.27
CA LYS A 220 -14.07 10.67 15.53
C LYS A 220 -12.69 10.26 16.05
N TRP A 221 -11.81 9.80 15.15
CA TRP A 221 -10.42 9.50 15.53
C TRP A 221 -9.65 10.73 15.98
N LYS A 222 -9.83 11.88 15.31
CA LYS A 222 -9.26 13.17 15.72
C LYS A 222 -9.73 13.58 17.11
N GLU A 223 -11.02 13.43 17.42
CA GLU A 223 -11.57 13.73 18.76
C GLU A 223 -10.95 12.84 19.86
N GLU A 224 -10.66 11.57 19.57
CA GLU A 224 -9.91 10.70 20.49
C GLU A 224 -8.49 11.25 20.72
N LEU A 225 -7.80 11.66 19.65
CA LEU A 225 -6.45 12.23 19.76
C LEU A 225 -6.43 13.58 20.50
N GLU A 226 -7.49 14.39 20.38
CA GLU A 226 -7.61 15.67 21.08
C GLU A 226 -7.63 15.50 22.61
N LYS A 227 -7.98 14.32 23.12
CA LYS A 227 -7.89 14.02 24.56
C LYS A 227 -6.44 13.93 25.03
N GLU A 228 -5.57 13.30 24.25
CA GLU A 228 -4.22 12.94 24.69
C GLU A 228 -3.11 13.84 24.15
N PHE A 229 -3.29 14.44 22.97
CA PHE A 229 -2.20 15.11 22.25
C PHE A 229 -2.40 16.61 22.12
N ALA A 230 -1.30 17.31 21.85
CA ALA A 230 -1.29 18.72 21.48
C ALA A 230 -1.64 18.89 19.99
N SER A 231 -2.19 20.04 19.63
CA SER A 231 -2.72 20.31 18.29
C SER A 231 -1.68 20.13 17.18
N ASN A 232 -0.42 20.52 17.41
CA ASN A 232 0.68 20.31 16.45
C ASN A 232 0.94 18.81 16.21
N THR A 233 0.94 18.00 17.26
CA THR A 233 1.12 16.55 17.13
C THR A 233 -0.02 15.94 16.33
N ILE A 234 -1.26 16.32 16.61
CA ILE A 234 -2.45 15.85 15.88
C ILE A 234 -2.35 16.22 14.40
N ASN A 235 -1.98 17.46 14.08
CA ASN A 235 -1.77 17.91 12.71
C ASN A 235 -0.66 17.12 12.00
N SER A 236 0.45 16.82 12.67
CA SER A 236 1.50 15.97 12.09
C SER A 236 1.02 14.55 11.81
N ARG A 237 0.19 13.97 12.70
CA ARG A 237 -0.42 12.64 12.48
C ARG A 237 -1.40 12.63 11.31
N LEU A 238 -2.28 13.64 11.24
CA LEU A 238 -3.20 13.83 10.13
C LEU A 238 -2.46 14.05 8.81
N GLY A 239 -1.37 14.81 8.82
CA GLY A 239 -0.52 15.02 7.65
C GLY A 239 0.08 13.72 7.12
N ALA A 240 0.56 12.84 8.01
CA ALA A 240 1.08 11.53 7.64
C ALA A 240 0.02 10.65 6.94
N LEU A 241 -1.21 10.63 7.48
CA LEU A 241 -2.34 9.90 6.92
C LEU A 241 -2.85 10.53 5.61
N SER A 242 -2.87 11.86 5.53
CA SER A 242 -3.27 12.59 4.33
C SER A 242 -2.36 12.27 3.15
N GLY A 243 -1.04 12.26 3.35
CA GLY A 243 -0.09 11.91 2.29
C GLY A 243 -0.20 10.46 1.84
N TYR A 244 -0.52 9.55 2.76
CA TYR A 244 -0.80 8.16 2.40
C TYR A 244 -2.11 8.03 1.61
N TRP A 245 -3.15 8.77 1.98
CA TRP A 245 -4.41 8.78 1.22
C TRP A 245 -4.23 9.31 -0.20
N GLU A 246 -3.45 10.38 -0.38
CA GLU A 246 -3.09 10.88 -1.72
C GLU A 246 -2.39 9.81 -2.56
N TYR A 247 -1.46 9.07 -1.95
CA TYR A 247 -0.83 7.93 -2.61
C TYR A 247 -1.86 6.86 -3.03
N LEU A 248 -2.80 6.51 -2.15
CA LEU A 248 -3.84 5.54 -2.45
C LEU A 248 -4.74 6.00 -3.61
N THR A 249 -5.09 7.28 -3.65
CA THR A 249 -5.86 7.89 -4.75
C THR A 249 -5.08 7.83 -6.06
N ILE A 250 -3.85 8.36 -6.10
CA ILE A 250 -3.02 8.39 -7.34
C ILE A 250 -2.79 6.99 -7.93
N ASN A 251 -2.73 5.96 -7.09
CA ASN A 251 -2.49 4.58 -7.52
C ASN A 251 -3.80 3.80 -7.77
N GLY A 252 -4.96 4.46 -7.75
CA GLY A 252 -6.26 3.86 -8.06
C GLY A 252 -6.84 2.93 -7.00
N PHE A 253 -6.28 2.93 -5.77
CA PHE A 253 -6.83 2.17 -4.64
C PHE A 253 -8.03 2.89 -3.98
N VAL A 254 -8.22 4.16 -4.28
CA VAL A 254 -9.34 4.99 -3.85
C VAL A 254 -9.83 5.76 -5.07
N ASP A 255 -11.15 5.87 -5.21
CA ASP A 255 -11.79 6.70 -6.26
C ASP A 255 -11.26 8.14 -6.21
N ASP A 256 -10.80 8.65 -7.36
CA ASP A 256 -10.30 10.01 -7.54
C ASP A 256 -11.33 11.09 -7.18
N ASN A 257 -12.62 10.77 -7.28
CA ASN A 257 -13.71 11.67 -6.88
C ASN A 257 -13.90 11.73 -5.36
N LYS A 258 -13.32 10.79 -4.60
CA LYS A 258 -13.45 10.74 -3.15
C LYS A 258 -12.47 11.71 -2.49
N ALA A 259 -13.02 12.80 -1.95
CA ALA A 259 -12.25 13.80 -1.22
C ALA A 259 -11.43 13.18 -0.07
N ASN A 260 -10.19 13.65 0.09
CA ASN A 260 -9.29 13.18 1.13
C ASN A 260 -9.88 13.44 2.54
N PRO A 261 -10.20 12.40 3.33
CA PRO A 261 -10.91 12.53 4.59
C PRO A 261 -10.03 13.10 5.72
N PHE A 262 -8.71 13.14 5.53
CA PHE A 262 -7.75 13.69 6.48
C PHE A 262 -7.45 15.19 6.24
N LYS A 263 -7.93 15.77 5.12
CA LYS A 263 -7.75 17.19 4.79
C LYS A 263 -8.88 18.07 5.36
N GLY A 264 -8.51 19.31 5.68
CA GLY A 264 -9.47 20.36 6.06
C GLY A 264 -10.19 20.10 7.39
N LEU A 265 -9.58 19.33 8.29
CA LEU A 265 -10.09 19.09 9.63
C LEU A 265 -9.67 20.21 10.58
N ARG A 266 -10.62 20.78 11.32
CA ARG A 266 -10.33 21.76 12.37
C ARG A 266 -9.94 21.01 13.65
N VAL A 267 -8.67 21.16 14.04
CA VAL A 267 -8.15 20.66 15.32
C VAL A 267 -8.26 21.76 16.37
N VAL A 268 -8.83 21.43 17.52
CA VAL A 268 -8.95 22.37 18.64
C VAL A 268 -7.56 22.78 19.12
N LYS A 269 -7.30 24.09 19.18
CA LYS A 269 -6.04 24.62 19.71
C LYS A 269 -6.06 24.53 21.24
N LYS A 270 -5.20 23.69 21.80
CA LYS A 270 -4.90 23.75 23.24
C LYS A 270 -4.01 24.96 23.52
N VAL A 271 -4.20 25.61 24.67
CA VAL A 271 -3.32 26.68 25.13
C VAL A 271 -1.89 26.11 25.20
N LYS A 272 -1.00 26.68 24.38
CA LYS A 272 0.39 26.25 24.34
C LYS A 272 1.09 26.86 25.54
N SER A 273 1.74 26.05 26.37
CA SER A 273 2.70 26.61 27.32
C SER A 273 3.79 27.33 26.51
N VAL A 274 3.97 28.61 26.80
CA VAL A 274 5.07 29.37 26.23
C VAL A 274 6.33 28.85 26.92
N ARG A 275 7.30 28.38 26.13
CA ARG A 275 8.63 28.11 26.68
C ARG A 275 9.27 29.46 26.95
N GLU A 276 9.58 29.72 28.21
CA GLU A 276 10.31 30.92 28.61
C GLU A 276 11.78 30.79 28.19
N HIS A 277 12.37 31.94 27.87
CA HIS A 277 13.79 32.03 27.60
C HIS A 277 14.50 32.16 28.94
N PHE A 278 15.69 31.57 29.05
CA PHE A 278 16.53 31.81 30.21
C PHE A 278 16.95 33.27 30.25
N THR A 279 16.88 33.86 31.44
CA THR A 279 17.53 35.14 31.72
C THR A 279 19.05 34.96 31.77
N MET A 280 19.80 36.07 31.70
CA MET A 280 21.27 36.02 31.81
C MET A 280 21.73 35.45 33.17
N ASP A 281 20.98 35.75 34.24
CA ASP A 281 21.29 35.25 35.59
C ASP A 281 21.02 33.74 35.68
N GLU A 282 19.93 33.25 35.10
CA GLU A 282 19.64 31.81 35.04
C GLU A 282 20.67 31.06 34.18
N ALA A 283 21.07 31.62 33.05
CA ALA A 283 22.14 31.05 32.23
C ALA A 283 23.48 31.01 32.97
N ARG A 284 23.78 32.04 33.77
CA ARG A 284 24.98 32.08 34.62
C ARG A 284 24.95 30.96 35.68
N LEU A 285 23.83 30.83 36.40
CA LEU A 285 23.64 29.75 37.39
C LEU A 285 23.84 28.35 36.78
N LEU A 286 23.40 28.14 35.55
CA LEU A 286 23.59 26.87 34.83
C LEU A 286 25.08 26.57 34.53
N ILE A 287 25.88 27.60 34.21
CA ILE A 287 27.30 27.45 33.88
C ILE A 287 28.17 27.34 35.13
N GLU A 288 27.82 28.05 36.19
CA GLU A 288 28.49 27.99 37.49
C GLU A 288 28.26 26.65 38.20
N GLY A 289 27.26 25.88 37.73
CA GLY A 289 26.97 24.55 38.25
C GLY A 289 26.38 24.58 39.67
N GLU A 290 25.83 25.72 40.07
CA GLU A 290 25.22 25.96 41.38
C GLU A 290 23.86 25.24 41.47
N GLY A 291 23.89 23.93 41.66
CA GLY A 291 22.71 23.08 41.76
C GLY A 291 22.84 22.00 42.82
N LYS A 292 21.74 21.28 43.08
CA LYS A 292 21.70 20.16 44.05
C LYS A 292 22.62 18.99 43.68
N HIS A 293 23.10 18.94 42.44
CA HIS A 293 24.00 17.92 41.92
C HIS A 293 25.21 18.59 41.28
N GLN A 294 26.41 18.10 41.58
CA GLN A 294 27.62 18.55 40.91
C GLN A 294 27.53 18.16 39.44
N ALA A 295 27.33 19.15 38.57
CA ALA A 295 27.31 18.93 37.13
C ALA A 295 28.69 18.47 36.67
N ASN A 296 28.73 17.44 35.81
CA ASN A 296 29.98 17.01 35.19
C ASN A 296 30.52 18.16 34.32
N GLN A 297 31.83 18.44 34.40
CA GLN A 297 32.53 19.45 33.62
C GLN A 297 32.20 19.37 32.11
N LEU A 298 32.07 18.16 31.55
CA LEU A 298 31.70 17.96 30.15
C LEU A 298 30.32 18.54 29.80
N LEU A 299 29.35 18.44 30.72
CA LEU A 299 28.02 19.01 30.53
C LEU A 299 28.05 20.54 30.62
N LEU A 300 28.85 21.09 31.55
CA LEU A 300 29.05 22.54 31.66
C LEU A 300 29.69 23.11 30.39
N ASP A 301 30.74 22.47 29.88
CA ASP A 301 31.40 22.89 28.66
C ASP A 301 30.47 22.74 27.43
N PHE A 302 29.62 21.70 27.40
CA PHE A 302 28.57 21.55 26.39
C PHE A 302 27.53 22.69 26.45
N ILE A 303 27.08 23.07 27.64
CA ILE A 303 26.16 24.20 27.85
C ILE A 303 26.81 25.51 27.38
N LYS A 304 28.07 25.77 27.76
CA LYS A 304 28.83 26.95 27.30
C LYS A 304 28.92 27.01 25.78
N LEU A 305 29.25 25.90 25.13
CA LEU A 305 29.30 25.83 23.66
C LEU A 305 27.93 26.15 23.04
N GLY A 306 26.84 25.64 23.60
CA GLY A 306 25.49 25.96 23.12
C GLY A 306 25.12 27.43 23.31
N LEU A 307 25.46 28.03 24.44
CA LEU A 307 25.20 29.45 24.72
C LEU A 307 26.06 30.39 23.84
N LEU A 308 27.31 30.03 23.56
CA LEU A 308 28.23 30.85 22.75
C LEU A 308 27.96 30.75 21.26
N THR A 309 27.53 29.59 20.77
CA THR A 309 27.38 29.33 19.32
C THR A 309 25.94 29.40 18.82
N GLY A 310 24.96 29.13 19.68
CA GLY A 310 23.56 28.97 19.28
C GLY A 310 23.29 27.73 18.39
N CYS A 311 24.27 26.83 18.24
CA CYS A 311 24.12 25.60 17.46
C CYS A 311 23.03 24.69 18.04
N ARG A 312 22.36 23.92 17.18
CA ARG A 312 21.42 22.89 17.67
C ARG A 312 22.19 21.81 18.43
N VAL A 313 21.57 21.24 19.47
CA VAL A 313 22.15 20.15 20.27
C VAL A 313 22.72 19.02 19.41
N ILE A 314 22.02 18.64 18.33
CA ILE A 314 22.48 17.57 17.42
C ILE A 314 23.74 17.99 16.65
N GLU A 315 23.82 19.25 16.22
CA GLU A 315 24.98 19.80 15.51
C GLU A 315 26.20 19.79 16.45
N LEU A 316 26.03 20.25 17.70
CA LEU A 316 27.07 20.19 18.74
C LEU A 316 27.52 18.75 19.03
N CYS A 317 26.59 17.80 19.15
CA CYS A 317 26.92 16.39 19.39
C CYS A 317 27.63 15.73 18.20
N SER A 318 27.49 16.29 16.99
CA SER A 318 28.15 15.79 15.78
C SER A 318 29.50 16.46 15.48
N LEU A 319 29.87 17.48 16.27
CA LEU A 319 31.09 18.25 16.06
C LEU A 319 32.33 17.38 16.24
N ARG A 320 33.26 17.49 15.30
CA ARG A 320 34.56 16.80 15.35
C ARG A 320 35.67 17.83 15.53
N LEU A 321 36.78 17.42 16.14
CA LEU A 321 37.97 18.28 16.23
C LEU A 321 38.48 18.73 14.86
N SER A 322 38.30 17.90 13.82
CA SER A 322 38.62 18.22 12.43
C SER A 322 37.76 19.35 11.83
N SER A 323 36.59 19.62 12.41
CA SER A 323 35.67 20.69 11.98
C SER A 323 36.00 22.03 12.63
N VAL A 324 36.98 22.08 13.55
CA VAL A 324 37.38 23.33 14.21
C VAL A 324 38.61 23.90 13.49
N LYS A 325 38.43 25.05 12.86
CA LYS A 325 39.51 25.82 12.23
C LYS A 325 39.88 27.00 13.12
N ASN A 326 41.17 27.16 13.40
CA ASN A 326 41.64 28.33 14.13
C ASN A 326 41.87 29.48 13.16
N PHE A 327 41.20 30.60 13.41
CA PHE A 327 41.44 31.85 12.70
C PHE A 327 41.58 32.97 13.74
N GLU A 328 42.75 33.62 13.80
CA GLU A 328 43.00 34.76 14.70
C GLU A 328 42.64 34.49 16.17
N ASN A 329 43.02 33.31 16.69
CA ASN A 329 42.70 32.83 18.05
C ASN A 329 41.20 32.58 18.33
N ILE A 330 40.37 32.56 17.29
CA ILE A 330 38.96 32.18 17.33
C ILE A 330 38.81 30.81 16.66
N GLY A 331 38.21 29.86 17.37
CA GLY A 331 37.82 28.57 16.80
C GLY A 331 36.53 28.74 15.99
N ILE A 332 36.63 28.59 14.67
CA ILE A 332 35.50 28.60 13.74
C ILE A 332 35.07 27.15 13.50
N MET A 333 33.77 26.88 13.63
CA MET A 333 33.17 25.57 13.37
C MET A 333 32.69 25.54 11.91
N ASP A 334 33.23 24.61 11.11
CA ASP A 334 32.90 24.40 9.69
C ASP A 334 32.25 23.02 9.45
#